data_AF-A0A9D8VN65-F1
#
_entry.id   AF-A0A9D8VN65-F1
#
_cell.length_a   1.000
_cell.length_b   1.000
_cell.length_c   1.000
_cell.angle_alpha   90.00
_cell.angle_beta   90.00
_cell.angle_gamma   90.00
#
_symmetry.space_group_name_H-M   'P 1'
#
loop_
_entity.id
_entity.type
_entity.pdbx_description
1 polymer ?
#
loop_
_entity_poly.entity_id
_entity_poly.type
_entity_poly.pdbx_seq_one_letter_code
_entity_poly.pdbx_strand_id
1 'polypeptide(L)'
;MSGQFDQTLFLSVGEAAQRLGTSRMRVREAIATGLLPAQKDNGGNWRVRLDPALRRLDQTGREHLSADVMIELLFDEVQELQLELAHKERLTSQLSNLLDGRADERDHPLGQPERRQPDDGQIEALNKVAADALDALDQTVQKLAARTGQIEHMGGLLDRSFDASERLERQVAERDAVIEKQMAVIERLFALAEGGLDLSGRMKPRNTNAFDRLLGRTRWRE
;
A
#
# COMPACT_ATOMS: atom_id res chain seq x y z
N MET A 1 -46.15 -8.95 -10.75
CA MET A 1 -45.05 -8.46 -9.90
C MET A 1 -43.82 -9.29 -10.20
N SER A 2 -43.02 -8.83 -11.16
CA SER A 2 -41.81 -9.52 -11.57
C SER A 2 -40.74 -9.25 -10.52
N GLY A 3 -40.47 -10.22 -9.66
CA GLY A 3 -39.30 -10.22 -8.80
C GLY A 3 -38.07 -10.37 -9.67
N GLN A 4 -37.55 -9.25 -10.18
CA GLN A 4 -36.17 -9.17 -10.61
C GLN A 4 -35.34 -9.51 -9.38
N PHE A 5 -34.86 -10.76 -9.32
CA PHE A 5 -33.73 -11.09 -8.48
C PHE A 5 -32.60 -10.22 -8.99
N ASP A 6 -32.45 -9.05 -8.37
CA ASP A 6 -31.23 -8.28 -8.39
C ASP A 6 -30.18 -9.22 -7.80
N GLN A 7 -29.58 -10.05 -8.68
CA GLN A 7 -28.39 -10.80 -8.35
C GLN A 7 -27.35 -9.72 -8.13
N THR A 8 -27.28 -9.24 -6.89
CA THR A 8 -26.23 -8.36 -6.41
C THR A 8 -24.94 -9.14 -6.56
N LEU A 9 -24.35 -8.98 -7.73
CA LEU A 9 -23.18 -9.73 -8.17
C LEU A 9 -22.02 -9.27 -7.30
N PHE A 10 -21.60 -10.16 -6.42
CA PHE A 10 -20.40 -9.99 -5.63
C PHE A 10 -19.19 -10.19 -6.54
N LEU A 11 -18.38 -9.14 -6.69
CA LEU A 11 -17.20 -9.10 -7.54
C LEU A 11 -15.94 -9.29 -6.70
N SER A 12 -14.87 -9.81 -7.29
CA SER A 12 -13.53 -9.70 -6.67
C SER A 12 -13.10 -8.23 -6.57
N VAL A 13 -12.14 -7.92 -5.71
CA VAL A 13 -11.57 -6.58 -5.59
C VAL A 13 -10.98 -6.11 -6.93
N GLY A 14 -10.31 -7.01 -7.65
CA GLY A 14 -9.76 -6.72 -8.98
C GLY A 14 -10.83 -6.34 -10.01
N GLU A 15 -11.91 -7.11 -10.09
CA GLU A 15 -13.04 -6.83 -10.99
C GLU A 15 -13.75 -5.52 -10.61
N ALA A 16 -13.91 -5.28 -9.30
CA ALA A 16 -14.51 -4.05 -8.82
C ALA A 16 -13.66 -2.83 -9.20
N ALA A 17 -12.35 -2.90 -8.97
CA ALA A 17 -11.39 -1.87 -9.34
C ALA A 17 -11.43 -1.57 -10.86
N GLN A 18 -11.47 -2.63 -11.68
CA GLN A 18 -11.58 -2.50 -13.14
C GLN A 18 -12.88 -1.82 -13.57
N ARG A 19 -14.03 -2.19 -12.98
CA ARG A 19 -15.33 -1.58 -13.31
C ARG A 19 -15.45 -0.13 -12.86
N LEU A 20 -14.82 0.20 -11.74
CA LEU A 20 -14.81 1.55 -11.18
C LEU A 20 -13.75 2.45 -11.82
N GLY A 21 -12.79 1.89 -12.57
CA GLY A 21 -11.68 2.63 -13.15
C GLY A 21 -10.70 3.17 -12.12
N THR A 22 -10.54 2.48 -10.98
CA THR A 22 -9.66 2.89 -9.88
C THR A 22 -8.67 1.78 -9.52
N SER A 23 -7.77 2.02 -8.56
CA SER A 23 -6.81 1.00 -8.10
C SER A 23 -7.45 -0.01 -7.13
N ARG A 24 -6.92 -1.24 -7.09
CA ARG A 24 -7.34 -2.28 -6.11
C ARG A 24 -7.19 -1.77 -4.67
N MET A 25 -6.10 -1.03 -4.42
CA MET A 25 -5.87 -0.40 -3.12
C MET A 25 -7.00 0.57 -2.75
N ARG A 26 -7.44 1.43 -3.69
CA ARG A 26 -8.52 2.38 -3.42
C ARG A 26 -9.85 1.70 -3.11
N VAL A 27 -10.13 0.57 -3.76
CA VAL A 27 -11.29 -0.28 -3.43
C VAL A 27 -11.18 -0.84 -2.02
N ARG A 28 -9.99 -1.36 -1.63
CA ARG A 28 -9.73 -1.90 -0.29
C ARG A 28 -9.86 -0.84 0.81
N GLU A 29 -9.33 0.35 0.57
CA GLU A 29 -9.51 1.49 1.48
C GLU A 29 -11.00 1.82 1.68
N ALA A 30 -11.77 1.81 0.59
CA ALA A 30 -13.20 2.06 0.65
C ALA A 30 -13.98 0.95 1.37
N ILE A 31 -13.49 -0.30 1.33
CA ILE A 31 -14.04 -1.40 2.14
C ILE A 31 -13.70 -1.16 3.62
N ALA A 32 -12.44 -0.86 3.93
CA ALA A 32 -11.98 -0.66 5.31
C ALA A 32 -12.68 0.52 6.01
N THR A 33 -12.98 1.59 5.26
CA THR A 33 -13.74 2.76 5.74
C THR A 33 -15.26 2.54 5.74
N GLY A 34 -15.75 1.38 5.28
CA GLY A 34 -17.17 1.06 5.23
C GLY A 34 -17.96 1.77 4.11
N LEU A 35 -17.27 2.45 3.17
CA LEU A 35 -17.88 3.09 2.00
C LEU A 35 -18.39 2.08 0.98
N LEU A 36 -17.70 0.95 0.82
CA LEU A 36 -18.11 -0.13 -0.07
C LEU A 36 -18.58 -1.33 0.75
N PRO A 37 -19.81 -1.83 0.52
CA PRO A 37 -20.26 -3.07 1.14
C PRO A 37 -19.46 -4.24 0.55
N ALA A 38 -18.76 -4.96 1.42
CA ALA A 38 -18.01 -6.16 1.06
C ALA A 38 -18.14 -7.26 2.11
N GLN A 39 -17.89 -8.49 1.68
CA GLN A 39 -17.93 -9.68 2.51
C GLN A 39 -16.75 -10.60 2.15
N LYS A 40 -16.15 -11.29 3.12
CA LYS A 40 -15.17 -12.34 2.82
C LYS A 40 -15.87 -13.63 2.37
N ASP A 41 -15.37 -14.25 1.31
CA ASP A 41 -15.83 -15.57 0.88
C ASP A 41 -15.24 -16.70 1.76
N ASN A 42 -15.60 -17.95 1.47
CA ASN A 42 -15.10 -19.12 2.21
C ASN A 42 -13.57 -19.31 2.09
N GLY A 43 -12.93 -18.67 1.10
CA GLY A 43 -11.48 -18.65 0.93
C GLY A 43 -10.81 -17.45 1.61
N GLY A 44 -11.56 -16.62 2.33
CA GLY A 44 -11.06 -15.41 2.99
C GLY A 44 -10.89 -14.22 2.06
N ASN A 45 -11.28 -14.32 0.78
CA ASN A 45 -11.10 -13.24 -0.19
C ASN A 45 -12.25 -12.24 -0.13
N TRP A 46 -11.95 -10.95 -0.27
CA TRP A 46 -12.96 -9.92 -0.27
C TRP A 46 -13.81 -9.96 -1.55
N ARG A 47 -15.13 -9.94 -1.34
CA ARG A 47 -16.14 -9.85 -2.37
C ARG A 47 -16.92 -8.55 -2.22
N VAL A 48 -16.84 -7.71 -3.24
CA VAL A 48 -17.37 -6.34 -3.23
C VAL A 48 -18.70 -6.30 -3.95
N ARG A 49 -19.70 -5.69 -3.33
CA ARG A 49 -20.98 -5.41 -3.97
C ARG A 49 -20.96 -3.98 -4.52
N LEU A 50 -20.95 -3.85 -5.84
CA LEU A 50 -21.03 -2.55 -6.49
C LEU A 50 -22.47 -2.10 -6.62
N ASP A 51 -22.80 -0.98 -5.97
CA ASP A 51 -24.05 -0.26 -6.20
C ASP A 51 -23.87 0.66 -7.43
N PRO A 52 -24.75 0.62 -8.44
CA PRO A 52 -24.69 1.54 -9.58
C PRO A 52 -24.79 3.03 -9.20
N ALA A 53 -25.18 3.37 -7.97
CA ALA A 53 -25.12 4.73 -7.42
C ALA A 53 -23.68 5.18 -7.05
N LEU A 54 -22.76 4.25 -6.75
CA LEU A 54 -21.38 4.52 -6.33
C LEU A 54 -20.44 4.73 -7.52
N ARG A 55 -20.85 5.52 -8.52
CA ARG A 55 -20.12 5.66 -9.80
C ARG A 55 -18.73 6.31 -9.66
N ARG A 56 -18.38 6.93 -8.53
CA ARG A 56 -17.08 7.59 -8.33
C ARG A 56 -16.61 7.54 -6.88
N LEU A 57 -15.62 6.68 -6.62
CA LEU A 57 -14.88 6.62 -5.34
C LEU A 57 -13.83 7.72 -5.19
N ASP A 58 -13.50 8.40 -6.29
CA ASP A 58 -12.44 9.41 -6.30
C ASP A 58 -12.80 10.67 -5.49
N GLN A 59 -14.08 10.84 -5.13
CA GLN A 59 -14.58 12.03 -4.42
C GLN A 59 -14.85 11.81 -2.93
N THR A 60 -14.98 10.56 -2.48
CA THR A 60 -15.21 10.25 -1.07
C THR A 60 -13.89 10.36 -0.31
N GLY A 61 -13.87 11.34 0.61
CA GLY A 61 -12.88 11.69 1.63
C GLY A 61 -11.55 10.92 1.62
N ARG A 62 -10.44 11.66 1.51
CA ARG A 62 -9.09 11.17 1.86
C ARG A 62 -8.95 11.04 3.37
N GLU A 63 -9.86 10.33 4.03
CA GLU A 63 -9.61 9.89 5.39
C GLU A 63 -8.35 9.03 5.35
N HIS A 64 -7.30 9.51 6.03
CA HIS A 64 -6.04 8.80 6.07
C HIS A 64 -6.24 7.60 6.99
N LEU A 65 -6.14 6.41 6.43
CA LEU A 65 -6.01 5.19 7.22
C LEU A 65 -4.75 5.29 8.08
N SER A 66 -4.78 4.69 9.26
CA SER A 66 -3.57 4.50 10.04
C SER A 66 -2.59 3.61 9.27
N ALA A 67 -1.29 3.78 9.55
CA ALA A 67 -0.24 2.99 8.90
C ALA A 67 -0.45 1.48 9.11
N ASP A 68 -0.87 1.06 10.30
CA ASP A 68 -1.12 -0.35 10.63
C ASP A 68 -2.20 -0.97 9.74
N VAL A 69 -3.32 -0.25 9.54
CA VAL A 69 -4.41 -0.72 8.67
C VAL A 69 -3.96 -0.78 7.21
N MET A 70 -3.17 0.21 6.76
CA MET A 70 -2.61 0.20 5.40
C MET A 70 -1.69 -1.01 5.17
N ILE A 71 -0.86 -1.36 6.16
CA ILE A 71 0.02 -2.52 6.11
C ILE A 71 -0.80 -3.82 6.01
N GLU A 72 -1.86 -3.98 6.81
CA GLU A 72 -2.75 -5.13 6.72
C GLU A 72 -3.42 -5.24 5.33
N LEU A 73 -3.90 -4.13 4.77
CA LEU A 73 -4.50 -4.10 3.43
C LEU A 73 -3.50 -4.48 2.33
N LEU A 74 -2.24 -4.05 2.46
CA LEU A 74 -1.15 -4.44 1.55
C LEU A 74 -0.85 -5.93 1.62
N PHE A 75 -0.82 -6.51 2.83
CA PHE A 75 -0.63 -7.96 2.98
C PHE A 75 -1.77 -8.76 2.34
N ASP A 76 -3.02 -8.37 2.59
CA ASP A 76 -4.18 -9.00 1.94
C ASP A 76 -4.12 -8.89 0.40
N GLU A 77 -3.62 -7.76 -0.14
CA GLU A 77 -3.45 -7.55 -1.59
C GLU A 77 -2.35 -8.46 -2.16
N VAL A 78 -1.18 -8.54 -1.48
CA VAL A 78 -0.08 -9.42 -1.91
C VAL A 78 -0.53 -10.88 -1.90
N GLN A 79 -1.25 -11.31 -0.86
CA GLN A 79 -1.77 -12.68 -0.77
C GLN A 79 -2.75 -12.99 -1.91
N GLU A 80 -3.68 -12.08 -2.22
CA GLU A 80 -4.63 -12.26 -3.31
C GLU A 80 -3.91 -12.32 -4.67
N LEU A 81 -2.91 -11.46 -4.90
CA LEU A 81 -2.10 -11.46 -6.12
C LEU A 81 -1.28 -12.74 -6.29
N GLN A 82 -0.74 -13.30 -5.20
CA GLN A 82 -0.03 -14.58 -5.24
C GLN A 82 -0.96 -15.74 -5.60
N LEU A 83 -2.19 -15.76 -5.06
CA LEU A 83 -3.19 -16.76 -5.42
C LEU A 83 -3.61 -16.64 -6.90
N GLU A 84 -3.79 -15.42 -7.39
CA GLU A 84 -4.11 -15.13 -8.78
C GLU A 84 -2.97 -15.58 -9.72
N LEU A 85 -1.72 -15.31 -9.35
CA LEU A 85 -0.53 -15.75 -10.09
C LEU A 85 -0.44 -17.28 -10.14
N ALA A 86 -0.55 -17.95 -8.99
CA ALA A 86 -0.50 -19.41 -8.91
C ALA A 86 -1.66 -20.09 -9.67
N HIS A 87 -2.82 -19.43 -9.78
CA HIS A 87 -3.90 -19.90 -10.64
C HIS A 87 -3.56 -19.76 -12.13
N LYS A 88 -3.03 -18.61 -12.53
CA LYS A 88 -2.60 -18.35 -13.91
C LYS A 88 -1.48 -19.29 -14.35
N GLU A 89 -0.49 -19.54 -13.50
CA GLU A 89 0.58 -20.51 -13.76
C GLU A 89 0.01 -21.91 -14.03
N ARG A 90 -0.95 -22.36 -13.22
CA ARG A 90 -1.63 -23.65 -13.45
C ARG A 90 -2.36 -23.70 -14.80
N LEU A 91 -3.06 -22.63 -15.18
CA LEU A 91 -3.72 -22.55 -16.49
C LEU A 91 -2.71 -22.58 -17.64
N THR A 92 -1.60 -21.83 -17.52
CA THR A 92 -0.52 -21.83 -18.51
C THR A 92 0.11 -23.22 -18.65
N SER A 93 0.38 -23.91 -17.54
CA SER A 93 0.89 -25.30 -17.57
C SER A 93 -0.12 -26.27 -18.20
N GLN A 94 -1.42 -26.13 -17.92
CA GLN A 94 -2.45 -26.94 -18.55
C GLN A 94 -2.51 -26.73 -20.06
N LEU A 95 -2.44 -25.47 -20.51
CA LEU A 95 -2.42 -25.14 -21.94
C LEU A 95 -1.15 -25.65 -22.63
N SER A 96 0.02 -25.55 -21.98
CA SER A 96 1.28 -26.11 -22.48
C SER A 96 1.16 -27.61 -22.68
N ASN A 97 0.69 -28.34 -21.66
CA ASN A 97 0.54 -29.80 -21.75
C ASN A 97 -0.43 -30.23 -22.86
N LEU A 98 -1.49 -29.45 -23.12
CA LEU A 98 -2.43 -29.71 -24.22
C LEU A 98 -1.80 -29.45 -25.59
N LEU A 99 -0.90 -28.48 -25.70
CA LEU A 99 -0.16 -28.20 -26.94
C LEU A 99 0.91 -29.27 -27.19
N ASP A 100 1.64 -29.67 -26.16
CA ASP A 100 2.68 -30.70 -26.23
C ASP A 100 2.06 -32.06 -26.62
N GLY A 101 0.95 -32.45 -25.98
CA GLY A 101 0.24 -33.69 -26.33
C GLY A 101 -0.28 -33.72 -27.77
N ARG A 102 -0.62 -32.56 -28.35
CA ARG A 102 -1.02 -32.46 -29.77
C ARG A 102 0.16 -32.49 -30.74
N ALA A 103 1.35 -32.07 -30.30
CA ALA A 103 2.56 -32.19 -31.11
C ALA A 103 2.98 -33.67 -31.23
N ASP A 104 2.95 -34.41 -30.13
CA ASP A 104 3.29 -35.84 -30.11
C ASP A 104 2.33 -36.68 -30.97
N GLU A 105 1.04 -36.35 -31.00
CA GLU A 105 0.04 -37.04 -31.82
C GLU A 105 0.26 -36.80 -33.33
N ARG A 106 0.89 -35.68 -33.71
CA ARG A 106 1.30 -35.40 -35.10
C ARG A 106 2.60 -36.11 -35.50
N ASP A 107 3.53 -36.24 -34.57
CA ASP A 107 4.82 -36.88 -34.82
C ASP A 107 4.77 -38.41 -34.76
N HIS A 108 3.65 -38.99 -34.29
CA HIS A 108 3.42 -40.43 -34.39
C HIS A 108 3.09 -40.82 -35.84
N PRO A 109 3.96 -41.60 -36.52
CA PRO A 109 3.75 -42.01 -37.89
C PRO A 109 2.65 -43.08 -37.92
N LEU A 110 1.39 -42.65 -37.97
CA LEU A 110 0.29 -43.55 -38.29
C LEU A 110 0.56 -44.13 -39.69
N GLY A 111 0.65 -45.46 -39.73
CA GLY A 111 0.93 -46.22 -40.93
C GLY A 111 0.07 -45.80 -42.11
N GLN A 112 0.74 -45.55 -43.23
CA GLN A 112 0.23 -45.39 -44.59
C GLN A 112 -1.06 -44.54 -44.71
N PRO A 113 -0.94 -43.24 -45.01
CA PRO A 113 -2.08 -42.45 -45.45
C PRO A 113 -2.52 -42.96 -46.84
N GLU A 114 -3.64 -43.68 -46.90
CA GLU A 114 -4.46 -43.68 -48.11
C GLU A 114 -4.79 -42.22 -48.43
N ARG A 115 -4.34 -41.79 -49.61
CA ARG A 115 -4.29 -40.42 -50.10
C ARG A 115 -5.67 -39.75 -50.12
N ARG A 116 -6.15 -39.27 -48.98
CA ARG A 116 -6.98 -38.07 -48.94
C ARG A 116 -6.03 -36.90 -49.08
N GLN A 117 -5.97 -36.32 -50.28
CA GLN A 117 -5.35 -35.01 -50.45
C GLN A 117 -6.02 -34.08 -49.44
N PRO A 118 -5.26 -33.49 -48.50
CA PRO A 118 -5.80 -32.43 -47.67
C PRO A 118 -6.32 -31.36 -48.61
N ASP A 119 -7.60 -31.05 -48.49
CA ASP A 119 -8.24 -29.98 -49.24
C ASP A 119 -7.44 -28.70 -48.96
N ASP A 120 -6.98 -28.00 -50.00
CA ASP A 120 -6.05 -26.86 -49.86
C ASP A 120 -6.60 -25.80 -48.87
N GLY A 121 -7.93 -25.70 -48.76
CA GLY A 121 -8.61 -24.84 -47.79
C GLY A 121 -8.39 -25.20 -46.32
N GLN A 122 -8.15 -26.47 -45.96
CA GLN A 122 -7.81 -26.85 -44.58
C GLN A 122 -6.39 -26.43 -44.21
N ILE A 123 -5.44 -26.50 -45.14
CA ILE A 123 -4.05 -26.05 -44.92
C ILE A 123 -4.04 -24.53 -44.74
N GLU A 124 -4.78 -23.80 -45.57
CA GLU A 124 -4.88 -22.34 -45.46
C GLU A 124 -5.55 -21.90 -44.14
N ALA A 125 -6.63 -22.58 -43.73
CA ALA A 125 -7.27 -22.34 -42.43
C ALA A 125 -6.32 -22.62 -41.24
N LEU A 126 -5.55 -23.71 -41.29
CA LEU A 126 -4.55 -24.04 -40.27
C LEU A 126 -3.43 -23.00 -40.21
N ASN A 127 -2.92 -22.56 -41.36
CA ASN A 127 -1.90 -21.52 -41.43
C ASN A 127 -2.41 -20.19 -40.87
N LYS A 128 -3.67 -19.84 -41.14
CA LYS A 128 -4.30 -18.65 -40.57
C LYS A 128 -4.43 -18.76 -39.04
N VAL A 129 -4.91 -19.89 -38.53
CA VAL A 129 -5.00 -20.10 -37.07
C VAL A 129 -3.63 -20.07 -36.41
N ALA A 130 -2.60 -20.63 -37.06
CA ALA A 130 -1.23 -20.57 -36.57
C ALA A 130 -0.69 -19.13 -36.56
N ALA A 131 -0.95 -18.34 -37.61
CA ALA A 131 -0.58 -16.93 -37.65
C ALA A 131 -1.29 -16.11 -36.56
N ASP A 132 -2.60 -16.28 -36.41
CA ASP A 132 -3.39 -15.61 -35.37
C ASP A 132 -2.90 -15.98 -33.95
N ALA A 133 -2.50 -17.24 -33.74
CA ALA A 133 -1.94 -17.70 -32.47
C ALA A 133 -0.55 -17.10 -32.19
N LEU A 134 0.31 -16.98 -33.21
CA LEU A 134 1.61 -16.33 -33.08
C LEU A 134 1.47 -14.83 -32.78
N ASP A 135 0.56 -14.14 -33.44
CA ASP A 135 0.26 -12.73 -33.16
C ASP A 135 -0.28 -12.53 -31.73
N ALA A 136 -1.17 -13.43 -31.27
CA ALA A 136 -1.66 -13.40 -29.90
C ALA A 136 -0.54 -13.63 -28.88
N LEU A 137 0.38 -14.57 -29.15
CA LEU A 137 1.55 -14.81 -28.32
C LEU A 137 2.46 -13.58 -28.27
N ASP A 138 2.75 -12.97 -29.41
CA ASP A 138 3.60 -11.77 -29.45
C ASP A 138 2.98 -10.61 -28.64
N GLN A 139 1.67 -10.39 -28.77
CA GLN A 139 0.96 -9.41 -27.94
C GLN A 139 1.04 -9.72 -26.44
N THR A 140 1.00 -11.00 -26.04
CA THR A 140 1.14 -11.38 -24.63
C THR A 140 2.56 -11.17 -24.12
N VAL A 141 3.57 -11.49 -24.92
CA VAL A 141 4.99 -11.24 -24.59
C VAL A 141 5.25 -9.75 -24.44
N GLN A 142 4.74 -8.91 -25.35
CA GLN A 142 4.86 -7.45 -25.25
C GLN A 142 4.18 -6.90 -23.99
N LYS A 143 2.98 -7.40 -23.64
CA LYS A 143 2.29 -7.02 -22.40
C LYS A 143 3.05 -7.45 -21.15
N LEU A 144 3.65 -8.64 -21.17
CA LEU A 144 4.49 -9.13 -20.06
C LEU A 144 5.75 -8.27 -19.91
N ALA A 145 6.45 -7.97 -21.00
CA ALA A 145 7.63 -7.10 -20.99
C ALA A 145 7.30 -5.70 -20.44
N ALA A 146 6.18 -5.12 -20.85
CA ALA A 146 5.71 -3.83 -20.33
C ALA A 146 5.41 -3.89 -18.82
N ARG A 147 4.81 -4.99 -18.34
CA ARG A 147 4.57 -5.20 -16.90
C ARG A 147 5.87 -5.39 -16.12
N THR A 148 6.84 -6.12 -16.65
CA THR A 148 8.16 -6.27 -16.00
C THR A 148 8.83 -4.91 -15.84
N GLY A 149 8.81 -4.06 -16.87
CA GLY A 149 9.33 -2.68 -16.76
C GLY A 149 8.59 -1.83 -15.73
N GLN A 150 7.27 -2.00 -15.57
CA GLN A 150 6.51 -1.34 -14.51
C GLN A 150 6.90 -1.82 -13.11
N ILE A 151 7.13 -3.13 -12.94
CA ILE A 151 7.57 -3.73 -11.67
C ILE A 151 8.96 -3.21 -11.30
N GLU A 152 9.90 -3.19 -12.24
CA GLU A 152 11.25 -2.62 -12.03
C GLU A 152 11.18 -1.14 -11.64
N HIS A 153 10.33 -0.37 -12.31
CA HIS A 153 10.13 1.03 -11.97
C HIS A 153 9.56 1.23 -10.56
N MET A 154 8.56 0.41 -10.18
CA MET A 154 8.02 0.41 -8.82
C MET A 154 9.07 -0.01 -7.78
N GLY A 155 9.89 -1.02 -8.07
CA GLY A 155 11.02 -1.42 -7.24
C GLY A 155 11.97 -0.25 -6.97
N GLY A 156 12.36 0.47 -8.03
CA GLY A 156 13.21 1.65 -7.88
C GLY A 156 12.54 2.82 -7.14
N LEU A 157 11.21 2.93 -7.14
CA LEU A 157 10.50 3.91 -6.30
C LEU A 157 10.50 3.50 -4.82
N LEU A 158 10.31 2.20 -4.54
CA LEU A 158 10.35 1.66 -3.18
C LEU A 158 11.74 1.82 -2.57
N ASP A 159 12.81 1.51 -3.31
CA ASP A 159 14.19 1.70 -2.85
C ASP A 159 14.45 3.16 -2.47
N ARG A 160 14.04 4.10 -3.32
CA ARG A 160 14.14 5.55 -3.00
C ARG A 160 13.32 5.94 -1.77
N SER A 161 12.18 5.31 -1.54
CA SER A 161 11.35 5.57 -0.36
C SER A 161 12.00 5.03 0.92
N PHE A 162 12.66 3.87 0.86
CA PHE A 162 13.42 3.32 1.98
C PHE A 162 14.64 4.19 2.31
N ASP A 163 15.38 4.63 1.29
CA ASP A 163 16.49 5.58 1.48
C ASP A 163 16.02 6.89 2.13
N ALA A 164 14.86 7.40 1.71
CA ALA A 164 14.26 8.60 2.32
C ALA A 164 13.83 8.36 3.76
N SER A 165 13.24 7.20 4.07
CA SER A 165 12.85 6.81 5.43
C SER A 165 14.07 6.70 6.35
N GLU A 166 15.15 6.06 5.88
CA GLU A 166 16.38 5.91 6.64
C GLU A 166 17.04 7.28 6.91
N ARG A 167 16.97 8.22 5.97
CA ARG A 167 17.41 9.61 6.20
C ARG A 167 16.57 10.33 7.24
N LEU A 168 15.25 10.15 7.22
CA LEU A 168 14.35 10.74 8.22
C LEU A 168 14.60 10.15 9.61
N GLU A 169 14.82 8.84 9.71
CA GLU A 169 15.14 8.18 10.98
C GLU A 169 16.44 8.73 11.59
N ARG A 170 17.48 8.91 10.77
CA ARG A 170 18.72 9.59 11.21
C ARG A 170 18.46 11.02 11.68
N GLN A 171 17.65 11.80 10.95
CA GLN A 171 17.31 13.17 11.36
C GLN A 171 16.50 13.22 12.65
N VAL A 172 15.61 12.26 12.90
CA VAL A 172 14.87 12.16 14.16
C VAL A 172 15.83 11.85 15.30
N ALA A 173 16.71 10.85 15.14
CA ALA A 173 17.71 10.52 16.15
C ALA A 173 18.66 11.70 16.47
N GLU A 174 19.08 12.46 15.46
CA GLU A 174 19.87 13.69 15.66
C GLU A 174 19.11 14.75 16.45
N ARG A 175 17.81 14.94 16.15
CA ARG A 175 16.96 15.90 16.88
C ARG A 175 16.75 15.46 18.33
N ASP A 176 16.51 14.18 18.57
CA ASP A 176 16.34 13.64 19.92
C ASP A 176 17.59 13.87 20.77
N ALA A 177 18.78 13.64 20.20
CA ALA A 177 20.04 13.94 20.87
C ALA A 177 20.24 15.44 21.18
N VAL A 178 19.71 16.34 20.35
CA VAL A 178 19.72 17.78 20.62
C VAL A 178 18.73 18.13 21.74
N ILE A 179 17.53 17.54 21.74
CA ILE A 179 16.53 17.74 22.78
C ILE A 179 17.07 17.27 24.13
N GLU A 180 17.70 16.10 24.21
CA GLU A 180 18.32 15.61 25.44
C GLU A 180 19.38 16.58 25.98
N LYS A 181 20.23 17.14 25.11
CA LYS A 181 21.22 18.16 25.49
C LYS A 181 20.55 19.43 26.01
N GLN A 182 19.48 19.89 25.36
CA GLN A 182 18.74 21.07 25.78
C GLN A 182 18.05 20.85 27.13
N MET A 183 17.46 19.67 27.36
CA MET A 183 16.86 19.30 28.65
C MET A 183 17.90 19.31 29.76
N ALA A 184 19.10 18.74 29.54
CA ALA A 184 20.17 18.78 30.53
C ALA A 184 20.63 20.21 30.88
N VAL A 185 20.63 21.12 29.90
CA VAL A 185 20.92 22.55 30.15
C VAL A 185 19.81 23.20 30.98
N ILE A 186 18.55 22.92 30.66
CA ILE A 186 17.38 23.44 31.39
C ILE A 186 17.42 22.95 32.85
N GLU A 187 17.66 21.67 33.09
CA GLU A 187 17.80 21.09 34.44
C GLU A 187 18.92 21.78 35.23
N ARG A 188 20.07 22.04 34.59
CA ARG A 188 21.17 22.78 35.22
C ARG A 188 20.81 24.22 35.55
N LEU A 189 20.06 24.90 34.68
CA LEU A 189 19.58 26.26 34.94
C LEU A 189 18.57 26.28 36.09
N PHE A 190 17.68 25.29 36.17
CA PHE A 190 16.78 25.13 37.33
C PHE A 190 17.56 24.89 38.62
N ALA A 191 18.53 23.98 38.63
CA ALA A 191 19.37 23.74 39.81
C ALA A 191 20.14 25.00 40.26
N LEU A 192 20.64 25.81 39.31
CA LEU A 192 21.30 27.08 39.61
C LEU A 192 20.30 28.12 40.17
N ALA A 193 19.09 28.18 39.62
CA ALA A 193 18.04 29.08 40.10
C ALA A 193 17.58 28.71 41.52
N GLU A 194 17.36 27.42 41.79
CA GLU A 194 17.03 26.89 43.12
C GLU A 194 18.16 27.19 44.13
N GLY A 195 19.41 26.92 43.78
CA GLY A 195 20.57 27.24 44.63
C GLY A 195 20.72 28.75 44.90
N GLY A 196 20.41 29.60 43.92
CA GLY A 196 20.39 31.05 44.07
C GLY A 196 19.30 31.54 45.03
N LEU A 197 18.10 30.96 44.96
CA LEU A 197 16.99 31.26 45.88
C LEU A 197 17.32 30.82 47.31
N ASP A 198 17.91 29.65 47.51
CA ASP A 198 18.35 29.17 48.82
C ASP A 198 19.42 30.06 49.46
N LEU A 199 20.39 30.53 48.67
CA LEU A 199 21.42 31.47 49.13
C LEU A 199 20.82 32.83 49.50
N SER A 200 19.86 33.33 48.71
CA SER A 200 19.13 34.58 49.00
C SER A 200 18.30 34.46 50.28
N GLY A 201 17.61 33.33 50.50
CA GLY A 201 16.85 33.06 51.73
C GLY A 201 17.73 32.95 52.99
N ARG A 202 18.96 32.46 52.85
CA ARG A 202 19.95 32.39 53.94
C ARG A 202 20.66 33.72 54.22
N MET A 203 20.71 34.63 53.25
CA MET A 203 21.01 36.04 53.49
C MET A 203 19.81 36.70 54.18
N LYS A 204 19.54 36.28 55.42
CA LYS A 204 18.65 36.98 56.34
C LYS A 204 19.06 38.46 56.32
N PRO A 205 18.16 39.42 56.05
CA PRO A 205 18.52 40.83 55.99
C PRO A 205 19.06 41.26 57.36
N ARG A 206 20.38 41.19 57.51
CA ARG A 206 21.11 41.53 58.71
C ARG A 206 21.33 43.04 58.64
N ASN A 207 20.38 43.78 59.22
CA ASN A 207 20.22 45.25 59.26
C ASN A 207 19.25 45.86 58.25
N THR A 208 17.95 45.73 58.52
CA THR A 208 16.99 46.81 58.23
C THR A 208 17.30 48.10 59.00
N ASN A 209 18.14 48.05 60.04
CA ASN A 209 18.60 49.21 60.80
C ASN A 209 19.50 50.19 60.01
N ALA A 210 20.03 49.82 58.85
CA ALA A 210 20.85 50.73 58.04
C ALA A 210 19.98 51.75 57.28
N PHE A 211 18.87 51.30 56.67
CA PHE A 211 17.90 52.20 56.05
C PHE A 211 17.06 52.96 57.08
N ASP A 212 16.71 52.36 58.23
CA ASP A 212 16.05 53.08 59.33
C ASP A 212 16.97 54.14 59.99
N ARG A 213 18.29 53.98 59.92
CA ARG A 213 19.26 55.02 60.33
C ARG A 213 19.47 56.10 59.26
N LEU A 214 19.36 55.76 57.97
CA LEU A 214 19.53 56.72 56.88
C LEU A 214 18.28 57.57 56.63
N LEU A 215 17.08 57.02 56.87
CA LEU A 215 15.79 57.70 56.65
C LEU A 215 15.26 58.46 57.87
N GLY A 216 16.06 58.59 58.94
CA GLY A 216 15.83 59.61 59.97
C GLY A 216 14.39 59.68 60.46
N ARG A 217 13.84 58.58 60.98
CA ARG A 217 12.58 58.60 61.75
C ARG A 217 12.81 59.35 63.07
N THR A 218 12.87 60.67 62.94
CA THR A 218 12.74 61.66 64.00
C THR A 218 11.35 61.49 64.59
N ARG A 219 11.33 60.82 65.74
CA ARG A 219 10.17 60.67 66.61
C ARG A 219 9.85 62.06 67.17
N TRP A 220 8.93 62.77 66.51
CA TRP A 220 8.23 63.89 67.14
C TRP A 220 7.27 63.30 68.17
N ARG A 221 7.57 63.45 69.46
CA ARG A 221 6.57 63.38 70.54
C ARG A 221 6.88 64.49 71.52
N GLU A 222 5.80 65.23 71.80
CA GLU A 222 5.61 66.36 72.69
C GLU A 222 6.10 66.14 74.12
#